data_AF-A0A7J4R652-F1
#
_entry.id   AF-A0A7J4R652-F1
#
_cell.length_a   1.000
_cell.length_b   1.000
_cell.length_c   1.000
_cell.angle_alpha   90.00
_cell.angle_beta   90.00
_cell.angle_gamma   90.00
#
_symmetry.space_group_name_H-M   'P 1'
#
loop_
_entity.id
_entity.type
_entity.pdbx_description
1 polymer ?
#
loop_
_entity_poly.entity_id
_entity_poly.type
_entity_poly.pdbx_seq_one_letter_code
_entity_poly.pdbx_strand_id
1 'polypeptide(L)'
;RVYELGEVVHGGVNKTRVSWACAESGAGFSTAKGIVQSLLRDLGAPTPSISFEPVAEGRGPWIDGRGARVLIENHEIGEFGEVSPEVMSSFGLRTPIHAGEFDIDVISKIVKDPVH
;
A
#
# COMPACT_ATOMS: atom_id res chain seq x y z
N ARG A 1 -10.86 -8.36 -7.24
CA ARG A 1 -9.80 -7.32 -7.16
C ARG A 1 -10.41 -6.01 -7.62
N VAL A 2 -10.28 -4.96 -6.82
CA VAL A 2 -10.64 -3.59 -7.18
C VAL A 2 -9.44 -2.68 -6.90
N TYR A 3 -9.28 -1.63 -7.70
CA TYR A 3 -8.28 -0.60 -7.51
C TYR A 3 -8.88 0.75 -7.90
N GLU A 4 -8.34 1.82 -7.32
CA GLU A 4 -8.78 3.19 -7.59
C GLU A 4 -7.58 4.13 -7.56
N LEU A 5 -7.56 5.10 -8.47
CA LEU A 5 -6.65 6.24 -8.47
C LEU A 5 -7.49 7.51 -8.38
N GLY A 6 -7.35 8.28 -7.30
CA GLY A 6 -8.18 9.46 -7.09
C GLY A 6 -7.62 10.43 -6.06
N GLU A 7 -8.32 11.54 -5.88
CA GLU A 7 -7.99 12.56 -4.88
C GLU A 7 -8.59 12.19 -3.52
N VAL A 8 -7.80 12.33 -2.46
CA VAL A 8 -8.21 12.18 -1.06
C VAL A 8 -7.78 13.39 -0.25
N VAL A 9 -8.50 13.71 0.83
CA VAL A 9 -8.07 14.71 1.80
C VAL A 9 -7.31 14.04 2.92
N HIS A 10 -6.01 14.30 3.03
CA HIS A 10 -5.16 13.76 4.10
C HIS A 10 -4.48 14.90 4.87
N GLY A 11 -4.77 15.03 6.17
CA GLY A 11 -4.24 16.12 6.99
C GLY A 11 -4.68 17.53 6.53
N GLY A 12 -5.85 17.64 5.90
CA GLY A 12 -6.38 18.90 5.36
C GLY A 12 -5.80 19.31 4.01
N VAL A 13 -5.02 18.45 3.35
CA VAL A 13 -4.43 18.69 2.04
C VAL A 13 -4.93 17.64 1.05
N ASN A 14 -5.28 18.07 -0.16
CA ASN A 14 -5.62 17.16 -1.25
C ASN A 14 -4.37 16.42 -1.71
N LYS A 15 -4.50 15.11 -1.88
CA LYS A 15 -3.44 14.23 -2.37
C LYS A 15 -3.98 13.26 -3.40
N THR A 16 -3.16 12.92 -4.39
CA THR A 16 -3.45 11.85 -5.34
C THR A 16 -2.99 10.52 -4.75
N ARG A 17 -3.90 9.56 -4.59
CA ARG A 17 -3.58 8.24 -4.07
C ARG A 17 -4.06 7.12 -4.99
N VAL A 18 -3.27 6.06 -5.03
CA VAL A 18 -3.68 4.78 -5.60
C VAL A 18 -3.93 3.79 -4.46
N SER A 19 -5.01 3.03 -4.56
CA SER A 19 -5.34 1.99 -3.60
C SER A 19 -5.86 0.74 -4.29
N TRP A 20 -5.78 -0.39 -3.61
CA TRP A 20 -6.43 -1.62 -4.04
C TRP A 20 -6.94 -2.42 -2.85
N ALA A 21 -7.93 -3.27 -3.14
CA ALA A 21 -8.39 -4.31 -2.24
C ALA A 21 -8.71 -5.59 -3.03
N CYS A 22 -8.33 -6.73 -2.45
CA CYS A 22 -8.60 -8.02 -3.04
C CYS A 22 -9.12 -9.00 -2.00
N ALA A 23 -10.37 -9.41 -2.17
CA ALA A 23 -10.96 -10.53 -1.46
C ALA A 23 -10.60 -11.85 -2.16
N GLU A 24 -9.65 -12.61 -1.61
CA GLU A 24 -9.25 -13.91 -2.16
C GLU A 24 -8.81 -14.90 -1.07
N SER A 25 -9.27 -16.14 -1.19
CA SER A 25 -8.84 -17.22 -0.30
C SER A 25 -7.48 -17.77 -0.74
N GLY A 26 -6.49 -17.76 0.16
CA GLY A 26 -5.17 -18.36 -0.09
C GLY A 26 -4.09 -17.40 -0.57
N ALA A 27 -4.40 -16.10 -0.67
CA ALA A 27 -3.41 -15.08 -0.91
C ALA A 27 -3.54 -13.95 0.12
N GLY A 28 -2.38 -13.48 0.59
CA GLY A 28 -2.25 -12.59 1.75
C GLY A 28 -1.08 -11.64 1.57
N PHE A 29 -0.25 -11.51 2.60
CA PHE A 29 0.86 -10.54 2.62
C PHE A 29 1.80 -10.65 1.43
N SER A 30 2.23 -11.86 1.05
CA SER A 30 3.17 -12.07 -0.07
C SER A 30 2.59 -11.61 -1.41
N THR A 31 1.29 -11.83 -1.64
CA THR A 31 0.63 -11.37 -2.87
C THR A 31 0.54 -9.85 -2.90
N ALA A 32 0.16 -9.23 -1.78
CA ALA A 32 0.15 -7.78 -1.65
C ALA A 32 1.55 -7.20 -1.90
N LYS A 33 2.59 -7.78 -1.30
CA LYS A 33 3.99 -7.37 -1.54
C LYS A 33 4.38 -7.48 -3.01
N GLY A 34 3.96 -8.54 -3.70
CA GLY A 34 4.19 -8.70 -5.14
C GLY A 34 3.55 -7.58 -5.97
N ILE A 35 2.33 -7.14 -5.64
CA ILE A 35 1.67 -6.01 -6.29
C ILE A 35 2.49 -4.73 -6.12
N VAL A 36 2.95 -4.46 -4.89
CA VAL A 36 3.78 -3.28 -4.59
C VAL A 36 5.10 -3.32 -5.37
N GLN A 37 5.78 -4.46 -5.38
CA GLN A 37 7.04 -4.62 -6.11
C GLN A 37 6.87 -4.42 -7.61
N SER A 38 5.75 -4.87 -8.19
CA SER A 38 5.43 -4.60 -9.60
C SER A 38 5.12 -3.13 -9.83
N LEU A 39 4.27 -2.51 -9.00
CA LEU A 39 3.94 -1.09 -9.09
C LEU A 39 5.19 -0.20 -9.07
N LEU A 40 6.08 -0.42 -8.10
CA LEU A 40 7.30 0.38 -7.96
C LEU A 40 8.29 0.16 -9.10
N ARG A 41 8.40 -1.07 -9.60
CA ARG A 41 9.20 -1.38 -10.78
C ARG A 41 8.68 -0.63 -12.01
N ASP A 42 7.37 -0.68 -12.24
CA ASP A 42 6.74 -0.09 -13.42
C ASP A 42 6.79 1.44 -13.38
N LEU A 43 6.81 2.03 -12.17
CA LEU A 43 7.03 3.46 -11.96
C LEU A 43 8.51 3.88 -12.06
N GLY A 44 9.45 2.95 -12.20
CA GLY A 44 10.88 3.25 -12.32
C GLY A 44 11.60 3.51 -10.99
N ALA A 45 11.02 3.11 -9.86
CA ALA A 45 11.63 3.31 -8.56
C ALA A 45 12.97 2.54 -8.45
N PRO A 46 14.05 3.18 -7.96
CA PRO A 46 15.35 2.53 -7.88
C PRO A 46 15.35 1.46 -6.78
N THR A 47 15.36 0.18 -7.17
CA THR A 47 15.30 -0.99 -6.28
C THR A 47 16.21 -0.91 -5.04
N PRO A 48 17.46 -0.43 -5.11
CA PRO A 48 18.35 -0.37 -3.94
C PRO A 48 17.85 0.55 -2.82
N SER A 49 16.94 1.48 -3.13
CA SER A 49 16.43 2.50 -2.20
C SER A 49 15.08 2.15 -1.57
N ILE A 50 14.47 1.03 -1.99
CA ILE A 50 13.15 0.59 -1.50
C ILE A 50 13.34 -0.23 -0.23
N SER A 51 12.71 0.19 0.87
CA SER A 51 12.62 -0.60 2.10
C SER A 51 11.17 -0.96 2.42
N PHE A 52 11.01 -2.14 3.02
CA PHE A 52 9.74 -2.65 3.54
C PHE A 52 9.91 -2.83 5.04
N GLU A 53 9.20 -2.04 5.82
CA GLU A 53 9.31 -2.07 7.28
C GLU A 53 7.99 -2.49 7.90
N PRO A 54 8.00 -3.23 9.03
CA PRO A 54 6.77 -3.61 9.71
C PRO A 54 5.99 -2.36 10.14
N VAL A 55 4.67 -2.40 9.97
CA VAL A 55 3.78 -1.41 10.55
C VAL A 55 3.71 -1.65 12.07
N ALA A 56 3.70 -0.57 12.86
CA ALA A 56 3.52 -0.66 14.30
C ALA A 56 2.14 -1.24 14.66
N GLU A 57 2.05 -1.97 15.78
CA GLU A 57 0.77 -2.52 16.26
C GLU A 57 -0.29 -1.41 16.39
N GLY A 58 -1.51 -1.72 15.95
CA GLY A 58 -2.64 -0.78 15.96
C GLY A 58 -2.58 0.34 14.91
N ARG A 59 -1.53 0.43 14.07
CA ARG A 59 -1.54 1.34 12.91
C ARG A 59 -2.19 0.64 11.71
N GLY A 60 -3.12 1.34 11.07
CA GLY A 60 -3.82 0.87 9.89
C GLY A 60 -4.81 -0.26 10.19
N PRO A 61 -5.51 -0.79 9.18
CA PRO A 61 -6.51 -1.84 9.35
C PRO A 61 -5.90 -3.26 9.33
N TRP A 62 -4.62 -3.41 9.61
CA TRP A 62 -3.86 -4.64 9.34
C TRP A 62 -3.97 -5.67 10.47
N ILE A 63 -3.75 -6.95 10.15
CA ILE A 63 -3.39 -7.94 11.17
C ILE A 63 -2.00 -7.57 11.71
N ASP A 64 -1.81 -7.57 13.03
CA ASP A 64 -0.51 -7.29 13.64
C ASP A 64 0.59 -8.21 13.07
N GLY A 65 1.69 -7.59 12.63
CA GLY A 65 2.78 -8.28 11.95
C GLY A 65 2.53 -8.67 10.48
N ARG A 66 1.36 -8.36 9.91
CA ARG A 66 1.00 -8.60 8.49
C ARG A 66 0.73 -7.31 7.72
N GLY A 67 1.22 -6.18 8.23
CA GLY A 67 1.28 -4.89 7.56
C GLY A 67 2.72 -4.46 7.33
N ALA A 68 2.99 -3.83 6.19
CA ALA A 68 4.26 -3.21 5.88
C ALA A 68 4.08 -1.79 5.36
N ARG A 69 4.86 -0.86 5.92
CA ARG A 69 5.09 0.46 5.32
C ARG A 69 6.21 0.35 4.31
N VAL A 70 6.13 1.16 3.27
CA VAL A 70 7.09 1.16 2.17
C VAL A 70 7.75 2.51 2.12
N LEU A 71 9.07 2.51 2.02
CA LEU A 71 9.85 3.72 1.93
C LEU A 71 10.71 3.70 0.66
N ILE A 72 10.91 4.87 0.06
CA ILE A 72 11.91 5.12 -0.98
C ILE A 72 12.81 6.23 -0.48
N GLU A 73 14.12 6.00 -0.40
CA GLU A 73 15.08 6.99 0.13
C GLU A 73 14.66 7.55 1.51
N ASN A 74 14.19 6.68 2.41
CA ASN A 74 13.64 7.00 3.74
C ASN A 74 12.34 7.83 3.75
N HIS A 75 11.71 8.08 2.60
CA HIS A 75 10.39 8.71 2.53
C HIS A 75 9.32 7.64 2.49
N GLU A 76 8.41 7.64 3.47
CA GLU A 76 7.26 6.74 3.48
C GLU A 76 6.30 7.10 2.34
N ILE A 77 6.04 6.14 1.46
CA ILE A 77 5.19 6.32 0.26
C ILE A 77 3.82 5.69 0.41
N GLY A 78 3.62 4.82 1.40
CA GLY A 78 2.37 4.08 1.59
C GLY A 78 2.53 2.83 2.43
N GLU A 79 1.46 2.08 2.54
CA GLU A 79 1.39 0.86 3.33
C GLU A 79 0.47 -0.19 2.67
N PHE A 80 0.72 -1.45 2.99
CA PHE A 80 -0.10 -2.58 2.55
C PHE A 80 -0.10 -3.70 3.57
N GLY A 81 -1.08 -4.59 3.49
CA GLY A 81 -1.14 -5.74 4.37
C GLY A 81 -2.38 -6.60 4.18
N GLU A 82 -2.52 -7.58 5.08
CA GLU A 82 -3.77 -8.32 5.28
C GLU A 82 -4.66 -7.53 6.24
N VAL A 83 -5.90 -7.27 5.84
CA VAL A 83 -6.89 -6.56 6.66
C VAL A 83 -7.30 -7.45 7.84
N SER A 84 -7.38 -6.88 9.05
CA SER A 84 -7.70 -7.62 10.26
C SER A 84 -9.11 -8.21 10.19
N PRO A 85 -9.32 -9.44 10.70
CA PRO A 85 -10.66 -10.04 10.79
C PRO A 85 -11.67 -9.17 11.54
N GLU A 86 -11.22 -8.43 12.56
CA GLU A 86 -12.07 -7.49 13.31
C GLU A 86 -12.59 -6.36 12.41
N VAL A 87 -11.69 -5.72 11.66
CA VAL A 87 -12.07 -4.67 10.69
C VAL A 87 -13.00 -5.26 9.64
N MET A 88 -12.65 -6.38 9.02
CA MET A 88 -13.51 -7.04 8.01
C MET A 88 -14.90 -7.37 8.54
N SER A 89 -15.00 -7.87 9.78
CA SER A 89 -16.26 -8.20 10.44
C SER A 89 -17.16 -6.98 10.62
N SER A 90 -16.58 -5.82 10.94
CA SER A 90 -17.34 -4.56 11.06
C SER A 90 -18.01 -4.11 9.75
N PHE A 91 -17.48 -4.56 8.61
CA PHE A 91 -18.05 -4.33 7.28
C PHE A 91 -18.85 -5.53 6.74
N GLY A 92 -19.05 -6.59 7.53
CA GLY A 92 -19.76 -7.80 7.10
C GLY A 92 -19.00 -8.65 6.06
N LEU A 93 -17.69 -8.46 5.95
CA LEU A 93 -16.83 -9.14 4.98
C LEU A 93 -16.31 -10.45 5.59
N ARG A 94 -16.48 -11.56 4.87
CA ARG A 94 -16.08 -12.91 5.32
C ARG A 94 -14.87 -13.47 4.61
N THR A 95 -14.58 -12.99 3.41
CA THR A 95 -13.43 -13.42 2.63
C THR A 95 -12.20 -12.61 3.05
N PRO A 96 -11.04 -13.23 3.33
CA PRO A 96 -9.81 -12.51 3.62
C PRO A 96 -9.49 -11.46 2.56
N ILE A 97 -9.05 -10.29 3.00
CA ILE A 97 -8.67 -9.18 2.13
C ILE A 97 -7.21 -8.84 2.34
N HIS A 98 -6.47 -8.74 1.24
CA HIS A 98 -5.23 -7.98 1.23
C HIS A 98 -5.45 -6.66 0.47
N ALA A 99 -4.84 -5.59 0.96
CA ALA A 99 -5.06 -4.24 0.47
C ALA A 99 -3.79 -3.39 0.65
N GLY A 100 -3.81 -2.19 0.06
CA GLY A 100 -2.82 -1.17 0.33
C GLY A 100 -3.15 0.15 -0.35
N GLU A 101 -2.41 1.18 0.03
CA GLU A 101 -2.58 2.54 -0.46
C GLU A 101 -1.21 3.21 -0.57
N PHE A 102 -1.01 3.97 -1.65
CA PHE A 102 0.21 4.72 -1.94
C PHE A 102 -0.07 6.15 -2.37
N ASP A 103 0.81 7.05 -1.95
CA ASP A 103 0.80 8.48 -2.23
C ASP A 103 1.55 8.76 -3.54
N ILE A 104 0.81 8.99 -4.63
CA ILE A 104 1.37 9.20 -5.96
C ILE A 104 2.16 10.51 -6.02
N ASP A 105 1.74 11.53 -5.28
CA ASP A 105 2.43 12.82 -5.24
C ASP A 105 3.80 12.69 -4.56
N VAL A 106 3.95 11.80 -3.59
CA VAL A 106 5.25 11.50 -2.97
C VAL A 106 6.12 10.67 -3.91
N ILE A 107 5.56 9.62 -4.52
CA ILE A 107 6.31 8.74 -5.44
C ILE A 107 6.84 9.54 -6.64
N SER A 108 6.00 10.36 -7.28
CA SER A 108 6.38 11.17 -8.44
C SER A 108 7.45 12.23 -8.16
N LYS A 109 7.60 12.68 -6.89
CA LYS A 109 8.67 13.60 -6.50
C LYS A 109 10.02 12.91 -6.32
N ILE A 110 10.01 11.65 -5.89
CA ILE A 110 11.22 10.89 -5.58
C ILE A 110 11.73 10.16 -6.82
N VAL A 111 10.81 9.49 -7.52
CA VAL A 111 11.11 8.73 -8.72
C VAL A 111 11.16 9.70 -9.89
N LYS A 112 12.37 10.00 -10.37
CA LYS A 112 12.58 10.85 -11.53
C LYS A 112 11.93 10.22 -12.76
N ASP A 113 11.31 11.06 -13.57
CA ASP A 113 10.80 10.64 -14.87
C ASP A 113 11.96 10.12 -15.72
N PRO A 114 11.95 8.84 -16.15
CA PRO A 114 13.02 8.30 -16.99
C PRO A 114 13.12 8.97 -18.37
N VAL A 115 12.13 9.79 -18.75
CA VAL A 115 12.08 10.53 -20.03
C VAL A 115 12.74 11.93 -19.92
N HIS A 116 13.11 12.41 -18.72
CA HIS A 116 13.78 13.70 -18.52
C HIS A 116 15.05 13.63 -17.65
#